data_AF-A0A4P9WZU3-F1
#
_entry.id   AF-A0A4P9WZU3-F1
#
_cell.length_a   1.000
_cell.length_b   1.000
_cell.length_c   1.000
_cell.angle_alpha   90.00
_cell.angle_beta   90.00
_cell.angle_gamma   90.00
#
_symmetry.space_group_name_H-M   'P 1'
#
loop_
_entity.id
_entity.type
_entity.pdbx_description
1 polymer ?
#
loop_
_entity_poly.entity_id
_entity_poly.type
_entity_poly.pdbx_seq_one_letter_code
_entity_poly.pdbx_strand_id
1 'polypeptide(L)'
;MEPSQHALTREETERCVDEIQPVPLDQYGSDLWFQQHILAERLNNRAHYSVQHQVEEFVGDLLAERGKLAVLAANLIRIGAWKAHVWPKLDPAVLQQAHIKAYFLLFHEATLMNLLEIVLFHQPHVLALGPVLPDLIDYCATRVAWLNTAEATAARAPQEVPPAASPAQLAAPSDPAADLQAHRTQLQFTIAMTSISVLRYITECGEALPLGAQQRLFGHHDVPAAAIYLIHNAPWIRRRVSTDAKAASPAPGRREATLERFNEGRWEALAHDDVPRLGKTEAQVWLLLYNLLLEPAFQTRYPFTAFRVRHVMSLSDVFTATLRDQLPVIERLERYVAQVAILH
;
A
#
# COMPACT_ATOMS: atom_id res chain seq x y z
N MET A 1 -22.29 -17.71 -16.19
CA MET A 1 -23.06 -16.71 -15.42
C MET A 1 -22.06 -15.91 -14.63
N GLU A 2 -21.67 -14.73 -15.12
CA GLU A 2 -20.94 -13.79 -14.27
C GLU A 2 -21.89 -13.35 -13.14
N PRO A 3 -21.47 -13.34 -11.88
CA PRO A 3 -22.25 -12.71 -10.84
C PRO A 3 -22.33 -11.22 -11.17
N SER A 4 -23.51 -10.76 -11.57
CA SER A 4 -23.81 -9.34 -11.70
C SER A 4 -23.61 -8.67 -10.34
N GLN A 5 -22.42 -8.13 -10.11
CA GLN A 5 -22.16 -7.20 -9.02
C GLN A 5 -23.00 -5.96 -9.30
N HIS A 6 -24.21 -5.91 -8.75
CA HIS A 6 -25.01 -4.70 -8.78
C HIS A 6 -24.25 -3.62 -8.00
N ALA A 7 -23.68 -2.66 -8.72
CA ALA A 7 -23.11 -1.46 -8.12
C ALA A 7 -24.20 -0.72 -7.34
N LEU A 8 -23.85 -0.24 -6.13
CA LEU A 8 -24.77 0.54 -5.31
C LEU A 8 -25.35 1.71 -6.09
N THR A 9 -26.65 1.92 -5.94
CA THR A 9 -27.27 3.17 -6.38
C THR A 9 -26.74 4.35 -5.55
N ARG A 10 -26.97 5.58 -6.02
CA ARG A 10 -26.57 6.79 -5.28
C ARG A 10 -27.23 6.83 -3.89
N GLU A 11 -28.53 6.56 -3.80
CA GLU A 11 -29.29 6.54 -2.54
C GLU A 11 -28.79 5.45 -1.56
N GLU A 12 -28.41 4.28 -2.07
CA GLU A 12 -27.80 3.23 -1.24
C GLU A 12 -26.42 3.62 -0.74
N THR A 13 -25.63 4.28 -1.58
CA THR A 13 -24.30 4.78 -1.21
C THR A 13 -24.40 5.84 -0.12
N GLU A 14 -25.32 6.79 -0.27
CA GLU A 14 -25.61 7.81 0.74
C GLU A 14 -25.99 7.19 2.09
N ARG A 15 -26.91 6.23 2.11
CA ARG A 15 -27.26 5.51 3.35
C ARG A 15 -26.05 4.80 3.97
N CYS A 16 -25.22 4.14 3.15
CA CYS A 16 -24.02 3.49 3.65
C CYS A 16 -23.05 4.49 4.29
N VAL A 17 -22.87 5.67 3.68
CA VAL A 17 -22.00 6.73 4.22
C VAL A 17 -22.54 7.27 5.55
N ASP A 18 -23.85 7.48 5.68
CA ASP A 18 -24.44 7.96 6.93
C ASP A 18 -24.18 7.03 8.12
N GLU A 19 -24.24 5.72 7.86
CA GLU A 19 -24.06 4.66 8.85
C GLU A 19 -22.59 4.41 9.24
N ILE A 20 -21.62 5.04 8.55
CA ILE A 20 -20.21 4.97 8.96
C ILE A 20 -20.02 5.64 10.32
N GLN A 21 -19.43 4.91 11.27
CA GLN A 21 -19.20 5.36 12.63
C GLN A 21 -17.84 4.89 13.18
N PRO A 22 -17.32 5.56 14.22
CA PRO A 22 -16.11 5.11 14.88
C PRO A 22 -16.28 3.71 15.45
N VAL A 23 -15.27 2.85 15.31
CA VAL A 23 -15.19 1.55 15.99
C VAL A 23 -14.22 1.70 17.17
N PRO A 24 -14.72 1.68 18.42
CA PRO A 24 -13.86 1.63 19.60
C PRO A 24 -12.96 0.39 19.63
N LEU A 25 -11.79 0.50 20.26
CA LEU A 25 -10.80 -0.59 20.31
C LEU A 25 -11.32 -1.86 21.02
N ASP A 26 -12.15 -1.69 22.04
CA ASP A 26 -12.81 -2.76 22.81
C ASP A 26 -13.97 -3.41 22.03
N GLN A 27 -14.47 -2.75 20.99
CA GLN A 27 -15.51 -3.27 20.09
C GLN A 27 -14.93 -3.92 18.83
N TYR A 28 -13.60 -4.07 18.73
CA TYR A 28 -12.98 -4.69 17.56
C TYR A 28 -13.34 -6.18 17.45
N GLY A 29 -13.99 -6.56 16.34
CA GLY A 29 -14.53 -7.91 16.15
C GLY A 29 -15.93 -8.15 16.73
N SER A 30 -16.58 -7.12 17.27
CA SER A 30 -18.00 -7.15 17.67
C SER A 30 -18.95 -7.08 16.47
N ASP A 31 -20.26 -7.16 16.73
CA ASP A 31 -21.30 -6.95 15.71
C ASP A 31 -21.25 -5.53 15.11
N LEU A 32 -20.91 -4.52 15.92
CA LEU A 32 -20.69 -3.15 15.43
C LEU A 32 -19.55 -3.11 14.41
N TRP A 33 -18.42 -3.73 14.74
CA TRP A 33 -17.29 -3.83 13.82
C TRP A 33 -17.68 -4.56 12.53
N PHE A 34 -18.43 -5.66 12.62
CA PHE A 34 -18.85 -6.42 11.45
C PHE A 34 -19.76 -5.61 10.52
N GLN A 35 -20.68 -4.83 11.09
CA GLN A 35 -21.50 -3.88 10.32
C GLN A 35 -20.62 -2.84 9.60
N GLN A 36 -19.64 -2.26 10.29
CA GLN A 36 -18.72 -1.28 9.68
C GLN A 36 -17.84 -1.92 8.60
N HIS A 37 -17.44 -3.18 8.75
CA HIS A 37 -16.73 -3.94 7.72
C HIS A 37 -17.55 -4.05 6.44
N ILE A 38 -18.82 -4.46 6.54
CA ILE A 38 -19.73 -4.58 5.38
C ILE A 38 -19.93 -3.23 4.70
N LEU A 39 -20.15 -2.16 5.46
CA LEU A 39 -20.32 -0.82 4.89
C LEU A 39 -19.06 -0.37 4.14
N ALA A 40 -17.88 -0.56 4.74
CA ALA A 40 -16.61 -0.23 4.10
C ALA A 40 -16.38 -1.03 2.81
N GLU A 41 -16.69 -2.33 2.80
CA GLU A 41 -16.57 -3.18 1.62
C GLU A 41 -17.51 -2.72 0.49
N ARG A 42 -18.77 -2.42 0.82
CA ARG A 42 -19.77 -1.92 -0.12
C ARG A 42 -19.33 -0.60 -0.77
N LEU A 43 -18.84 0.34 0.04
CA LEU A 43 -18.31 1.63 -0.44
C LEU A 43 -17.05 1.44 -1.29
N ASN A 44 -16.13 0.57 -0.86
CA ASN A 44 -14.92 0.25 -1.62
C ASN A 44 -15.24 -0.32 -3.00
N ASN A 45 -16.18 -1.28 -3.06
CA ASN A 45 -16.61 -1.87 -4.33
C ASN A 45 -17.27 -0.81 -5.23
N ARG A 46 -18.05 0.12 -4.67
CA ARG A 46 -18.67 1.20 -5.46
C ARG A 46 -17.65 2.18 -6.03
N ALA A 47 -16.64 2.55 -5.26
CA ALA A 47 -15.56 3.45 -5.68
C ALA A 47 -14.70 2.80 -6.78
N HIS A 48 -14.31 1.53 -6.60
CA HIS A 48 -13.62 0.75 -7.64
C HIS A 48 -14.45 0.62 -8.91
N TYR A 49 -15.75 0.33 -8.78
CA TYR A 49 -16.66 0.24 -9.92
C TYR A 49 -16.66 1.54 -10.72
N SER A 50 -16.69 2.71 -10.06
CA SER A 50 -16.65 4.01 -10.73
C SER A 50 -15.39 4.17 -11.58
N VAL A 51 -14.22 3.87 -11.02
CA VAL A 51 -12.93 3.97 -11.72
C VAL A 51 -12.86 2.99 -12.90
N GLN A 52 -13.24 1.72 -12.68
CA GLN A 52 -13.18 0.67 -13.70
C GLN A 52 -14.07 0.96 -14.91
N HIS A 53 -15.24 1.55 -14.68
CA HIS A 53 -16.20 1.85 -15.74
C HIS A 53 -16.07 3.29 -16.27
N GLN A 54 -15.05 4.03 -15.82
CA GLN A 54 -14.81 5.44 -16.20
C GLN A 54 -16.05 6.33 -15.99
N VAL A 55 -16.82 6.04 -14.94
CA VAL A 55 -17.93 6.89 -14.50
C VAL A 55 -17.48 7.75 -13.32
N GLU A 56 -18.24 8.80 -13.02
CA GLU A 56 -17.95 9.70 -11.91
C GLU A 56 -17.80 8.92 -10.59
N GLU A 57 -16.66 9.14 -9.92
CA GLU A 57 -16.40 8.70 -8.55
C GLU A 57 -16.98 9.78 -7.64
N PHE A 58 -17.99 9.43 -6.82
CA PHE A 58 -18.68 10.38 -5.92
C PHE A 58 -18.69 9.90 -4.47
N VAL A 59 -18.12 8.72 -4.19
CA VAL A 59 -18.02 8.17 -2.83
C VAL A 59 -17.09 9.06 -2.01
N GLY A 60 -15.98 9.54 -2.59
CA GLY A 60 -15.07 10.47 -1.93
C GLY A 60 -15.76 11.78 -1.51
N ASP A 61 -16.53 12.39 -2.41
CA ASP A 61 -17.26 13.63 -2.13
C ASP A 61 -18.27 13.43 -0.99
N LEU A 62 -19.09 12.37 -1.06
CA LEU A 62 -20.06 12.06 0.00
C LEU A 62 -19.39 11.82 1.36
N LEU A 63 -18.27 11.10 1.38
CA LEU A 63 -17.50 10.86 2.59
C LEU A 63 -16.89 12.15 3.15
N ALA A 64 -16.44 13.06 2.29
CA ALA A 64 -15.88 14.34 2.67
C ALA A 64 -16.97 15.28 3.23
N GLU A 65 -18.07 15.45 2.51
CA GLU A 65 -19.22 16.30 2.90
C GLU A 65 -19.80 15.91 4.25
N ARG A 66 -19.86 14.60 4.54
CA ARG A 66 -20.43 14.06 5.77
C ARG A 66 -19.41 13.85 6.89
N GLY A 67 -18.16 14.29 6.69
CA GLY A 67 -17.07 14.18 7.67
C GLY A 67 -16.64 12.74 7.98
N LYS A 68 -16.96 11.79 7.11
CA LYS A 68 -16.72 10.35 7.32
C LYS A 68 -15.31 9.92 6.90
N LEU A 69 -14.60 10.70 6.07
CA LEU A 69 -13.19 10.45 5.76
C LEU A 69 -12.34 10.40 7.03
N ALA A 70 -12.52 11.36 7.94
CA ALA A 70 -11.79 11.40 9.21
C ALA A 70 -12.13 10.18 10.10
N VAL A 71 -13.38 9.72 10.07
CA VAL A 71 -13.84 8.53 10.82
C VAL A 71 -13.19 7.25 10.27
N LEU A 72 -13.16 7.08 8.94
CA LEU A 72 -12.52 5.92 8.30
C LEU A 72 -11.02 5.88 8.58
N ALA A 73 -10.32 7.01 8.46
CA ALA A 73 -8.90 7.11 8.79
C ALA A 73 -8.63 6.80 10.27
N ALA A 74 -9.45 7.33 11.19
CA ALA A 74 -9.33 7.02 12.61
C ALA A 74 -9.57 5.53 12.90
N ASN A 75 -10.54 4.89 12.23
CA ASN A 75 -10.76 3.45 12.34
C ASN A 75 -9.55 2.66 11.83
N LEU A 76 -8.96 3.03 10.69
CA LEU A 76 -7.74 2.40 10.18
C LEU A 76 -6.58 2.48 11.19
N ILE A 77 -6.36 3.65 11.78
CA ILE A 77 -5.30 3.85 12.80
C ILE A 77 -5.55 2.97 14.03
N ARG A 78 -6.80 2.87 14.51
CA ARG A 78 -7.18 1.99 15.63
C ARG A 78 -6.91 0.51 15.30
N ILE A 79 -7.16 0.06 14.08
CA ILE A 79 -6.81 -1.30 13.65
C ILE A 79 -5.30 -1.54 13.79
N GLY A 80 -4.50 -0.58 13.33
CA GLY A 80 -3.04 -0.63 13.49
C GLY A 80 -2.62 -0.81 14.94
N ALA A 81 -3.21 -0.03 15.86
CA ALA A 81 -2.96 -0.14 17.30
C ALA A 81 -3.43 -1.48 17.88
N TRP A 82 -4.62 -1.95 17.50
CA TRP A 82 -5.15 -3.24 17.94
C TRP A 82 -4.24 -4.40 17.48
N LYS A 83 -3.78 -4.38 16.22
CA LYS A 83 -2.84 -5.39 15.70
C LYS A 83 -1.48 -5.34 16.38
N ALA A 84 -1.02 -4.17 16.80
CA ALA A 84 0.26 -4.04 17.51
C ALA A 84 0.20 -4.54 18.96
N HIS A 85 -0.92 -4.30 19.66
CA HIS A 85 -1.00 -4.48 21.11
C HIS A 85 -1.92 -5.59 21.61
N VAL A 86 -2.91 -5.99 20.81
CA VAL A 86 -3.91 -7.01 21.15
C VAL A 86 -3.65 -8.31 20.41
N TRP A 87 -3.43 -8.26 19.09
CA TRP A 87 -3.20 -9.47 18.29
C TRP A 87 -2.12 -10.41 18.86
N PRO A 88 -0.94 -9.94 19.30
CA PRO A 88 0.10 -10.84 19.85
C PRO A 88 -0.28 -11.53 21.16
N LYS A 89 -1.37 -11.09 21.82
CA LYS A 89 -1.86 -11.63 23.10
C LYS A 89 -3.03 -12.60 22.92
N LEU A 90 -3.54 -12.76 21.70
CA LEU A 90 -4.65 -13.68 21.43
C LEU A 90 -4.18 -15.13 21.56
N ASP A 91 -5.02 -15.97 22.17
CA ASP A 91 -4.74 -17.40 22.32
C ASP A 91 -4.66 -18.08 20.93
N PRO A 92 -3.52 -18.70 20.57
CA PRO A 92 -3.37 -19.41 19.30
C PRO A 92 -4.43 -20.50 19.08
N ALA A 93 -4.89 -21.17 20.14
CA ALA A 93 -5.93 -22.20 20.05
C ALA A 93 -7.28 -21.60 19.62
N VAL A 94 -7.60 -20.40 20.11
CA VAL A 94 -8.81 -19.66 19.72
C VAL A 94 -8.71 -19.20 18.26
N LEU A 95 -7.54 -18.71 17.84
CA LEU A 95 -7.31 -18.30 16.45
C LEU A 95 -7.44 -19.47 15.47
N GLN A 96 -6.99 -20.67 15.85
CA GLN A 96 -7.17 -21.88 15.03
C GLN A 96 -8.65 -22.28 14.91
N GLN A 97 -9.39 -22.27 16.03
CA GLN A 97 -10.82 -22.60 16.03
C GLN A 97 -11.65 -21.57 15.24
N ALA A 98 -11.30 -20.29 15.34
CA ALA A 98 -12.01 -19.17 14.71
C ALA A 98 -11.25 -18.57 13.51
N HIS A 99 -10.52 -19.39 12.74
CA HIS A 99 -9.61 -18.94 11.69
C HIS A 99 -10.25 -17.99 10.66
N ILE A 100 -11.49 -18.26 10.23
CA ILE A 100 -12.22 -17.40 9.28
C ILE A 100 -12.44 -16.00 9.88
N LYS A 101 -12.91 -15.93 11.13
CA LYS A 101 -13.13 -14.66 11.82
C LYS A 101 -11.82 -13.92 12.01
N ALA A 102 -10.75 -14.63 12.42
CA ALA A 102 -9.42 -14.05 12.57
C ALA A 102 -8.89 -13.46 11.26
N TYR A 103 -9.12 -14.14 10.13
CA TYR A 103 -8.80 -13.61 8.80
C TYR A 103 -9.57 -12.32 8.50
N PHE A 104 -10.88 -12.27 8.72
CA PHE A 104 -11.67 -11.05 8.48
C PHE A 104 -11.21 -9.86 9.33
N LEU A 105 -10.80 -10.11 10.59
CA LEU A 105 -10.23 -9.08 11.47
C LEU A 105 -8.94 -8.47 10.88
N LEU A 106 -8.12 -9.27 10.20
CA LEU A 106 -6.93 -8.79 9.51
C LEU A 106 -7.26 -8.12 8.18
N PHE A 107 -8.22 -8.68 7.44
CA PHE A 107 -8.59 -8.22 6.10
C PHE A 107 -9.23 -6.83 6.11
N HIS A 108 -9.98 -6.48 7.16
CA HIS A 108 -10.64 -5.17 7.26
C HIS A 108 -9.68 -3.97 7.16
N GLU A 109 -8.44 -4.10 7.65
CA GLU A 109 -7.40 -3.07 7.48
C GLU A 109 -7.13 -2.79 6.00
N ALA A 110 -7.06 -3.85 5.18
CA ALA A 110 -6.86 -3.73 3.74
C ALA A 110 -8.08 -3.11 3.05
N THR A 111 -9.30 -3.44 3.47
CA THR A 111 -10.53 -2.83 2.94
C THR A 111 -10.54 -1.31 3.16
N LEU A 112 -10.25 -0.85 4.38
CA LEU A 112 -10.20 0.58 4.69
C LEU A 112 -9.07 1.29 3.95
N MET A 113 -7.89 0.66 3.90
CA MET A 113 -6.73 1.22 3.21
C MET A 113 -6.99 1.37 1.69
N ASN A 114 -7.63 0.38 1.06
CA ASN A 114 -7.98 0.41 -0.36
C ASN A 114 -9.06 1.47 -0.67
N LEU A 115 -10.10 1.58 0.17
CA LEU A 115 -11.10 2.63 0.04
C LEU A 115 -10.46 4.02 0.13
N LEU A 116 -9.60 4.22 1.14
CA LEU A 116 -8.85 5.47 1.32
C LEU A 116 -7.91 5.77 0.15
N GLU A 117 -7.22 4.77 -0.40
CA GLU A 117 -6.38 4.94 -1.59
C GLU A 117 -7.15 5.54 -2.76
N ILE A 118 -8.34 5.00 -3.05
CA ILE A 118 -9.15 5.52 -4.17
C ILE A 118 -9.65 6.93 -3.86
N VAL A 119 -10.31 7.13 -2.72
CA VAL A 119 -11.00 8.38 -2.47
C VAL A 119 -10.03 9.53 -2.18
N LEU A 120 -8.85 9.27 -1.62
CA LEU A 120 -7.86 10.32 -1.35
C LEU A 120 -7.07 10.75 -2.60
N PHE A 121 -7.33 10.19 -3.77
CA PHE A 121 -6.72 10.61 -5.03
C PHE A 121 -6.93 12.11 -5.31
N HIS A 122 -8.05 12.69 -4.86
CA HIS A 122 -8.35 14.12 -5.01
C HIS A 122 -7.89 14.92 -3.78
N GLN A 123 -7.11 15.98 -4.01
CA GLN A 123 -6.57 16.84 -2.95
C GLN A 123 -7.62 17.37 -1.94
N PRO A 124 -8.84 17.80 -2.35
CA PRO A 124 -9.85 18.22 -1.39
C PRO A 124 -10.21 17.16 -0.35
N HIS A 125 -10.19 15.87 -0.72
CA HIS A 125 -10.48 14.76 0.20
C HIS A 125 -9.36 14.57 1.22
N VAL A 126 -8.10 14.76 0.82
CA VAL A 126 -6.97 14.78 1.76
C VAL A 126 -7.14 15.88 2.80
N LEU A 127 -7.49 17.10 2.35
CA LEU A 127 -7.67 18.24 3.25
C LEU A 127 -8.88 18.05 4.18
N ALA A 128 -9.93 17.36 3.72
CA ALA A 128 -11.12 17.01 4.51
C ALA A 128 -10.84 16.04 5.67
N LEU A 129 -9.68 15.37 5.71
CA LEU A 129 -9.23 14.61 6.89
C LEU A 129 -9.00 15.51 8.11
N GLY A 130 -8.63 16.77 7.90
CA GLY A 130 -8.42 17.75 8.95
C GLY A 130 -7.44 17.26 10.03
N PRO A 131 -7.84 17.15 11.31
CA PRO A 131 -6.93 16.87 12.42
C PRO A 131 -6.37 15.44 12.45
N VAL A 132 -6.99 14.47 11.77
CA VAL A 132 -6.48 13.07 11.74
C VAL A 132 -5.35 12.87 10.72
N LEU A 133 -5.13 13.85 9.84
CA LEU A 133 -4.15 13.75 8.76
C LEU A 133 -2.71 13.43 9.24
N PRO A 134 -2.16 14.07 10.29
CA PRO A 134 -0.83 13.70 10.80
C PRO A 134 -0.74 12.25 11.29
N ASP A 135 -1.80 11.72 11.91
CA ASP A 135 -1.83 10.34 12.40
C ASP A 135 -1.93 9.34 11.23
N LEU A 136 -2.63 9.71 10.15
CA LEU A 136 -2.65 8.91 8.92
C LEU A 136 -1.25 8.88 8.27
N ILE A 137 -0.53 10.01 8.27
CA ILE A 137 0.86 10.06 7.81
C ILE A 137 1.73 9.14 8.67
N ASP A 138 1.59 9.19 10.00
CA ASP A 138 2.34 8.31 10.90
C ASP A 138 2.08 6.83 10.60
N TYR A 139 0.82 6.47 10.38
CA TYR A 139 0.41 5.12 10.01
C TYR A 139 1.05 4.69 8.67
N CYS A 140 0.87 5.47 7.60
CA CYS A 140 1.38 5.12 6.27
C CYS A 140 2.91 5.10 6.22
N ALA A 141 3.58 6.06 6.86
CA ALA A 141 5.03 6.15 6.91
C ALA A 141 5.64 4.94 7.64
N THR A 142 5.01 4.46 8.72
CA THR A 142 5.45 3.25 9.42
C THR A 142 5.35 2.01 8.51
N ARG A 143 4.28 1.90 7.71
CA ARG A 143 4.10 0.79 6.75
C ARG A 143 5.13 0.85 5.62
N VAL A 144 5.41 2.05 5.11
CA VAL A 144 6.46 2.27 4.10
C VAL A 144 7.85 1.98 4.65
N ALA A 145 8.15 2.38 5.88
CA ALA A 145 9.41 2.05 6.54
C ALA A 145 9.58 0.54 6.72
N TRP A 146 8.50 -0.18 7.02
CA TRP A 146 8.52 -1.64 7.11
C TRP A 146 8.96 -2.32 5.81
N LEU A 147 8.61 -1.79 4.64
CA LEU A 147 9.07 -2.33 3.34
C LEU A 147 10.59 -2.33 3.15
N ASN A 148 11.31 -1.47 3.88
CA ASN A 148 12.77 -1.39 3.88
C ASN A 148 13.44 -2.32 4.90
N THR A 149 12.68 -3.20 5.57
CA THR A 149 13.20 -4.13 6.57
C THR A 149 13.56 -5.50 5.96
N ALA A 150 14.37 -6.26 6.70
CA ALA A 150 14.64 -7.66 6.40
C ALA A 150 13.36 -8.52 6.45
N GLU A 151 12.41 -8.19 7.33
CA GLU A 151 11.12 -8.90 7.43
C GLU A 151 10.30 -8.76 6.14
N ALA A 152 10.18 -7.54 5.61
CA ALA A 152 9.50 -7.33 4.32
C ALA A 152 10.24 -8.02 3.15
N THR A 153 11.57 -8.03 3.19
CA THR A 153 12.38 -8.76 2.21
C THR A 153 12.12 -10.28 2.27
N ALA A 154 11.93 -10.85 3.46
CA ALA A 154 11.54 -12.24 3.62
C ALA A 154 10.08 -12.48 3.18
N ALA A 155 9.17 -11.54 3.46
CA ALA A 155 7.77 -11.62 3.04
C ALA A 155 7.57 -11.66 1.52
N ARG A 156 8.45 -10.99 0.75
CA ARG A 156 8.45 -11.06 -0.72
C ARG A 156 9.20 -12.26 -1.29
N ALA A 157 9.91 -13.05 -0.46
CA ALA A 157 10.69 -14.17 -0.94
C ALA A 157 9.79 -15.11 -1.76
N PRO A 158 10.28 -15.64 -2.89
CA PRO A 158 9.48 -16.54 -3.70
C PRO A 158 9.03 -17.72 -2.83
N GLN A 159 7.71 -17.90 -2.69
CA GLN A 159 7.19 -19.17 -2.20
C GLN A 159 7.62 -20.23 -3.20
N GLU A 160 8.54 -21.10 -2.78
CA GLU A 160 8.83 -22.34 -3.50
C GLU A 160 7.48 -23.03 -3.69
N VAL A 161 7.05 -23.18 -4.94
CA VAL A 161 5.90 -24.04 -5.24
C VAL A 161 6.41 -25.43 -4.92
N PRO A 162 5.85 -26.14 -3.93
CA PRO A 162 6.21 -27.53 -3.72
C PRO A 162 5.99 -28.25 -5.06
N PRO A 163 6.90 -29.13 -5.49
CA PRO A 163 6.73 -29.87 -6.74
C PRO A 163 5.32 -30.44 -6.78
N ALA A 164 4.60 -30.22 -7.89
CA ALA A 164 3.18 -30.54 -8.08
C ALA A 164 2.65 -31.51 -7.02
N ALA A 165 2.03 -30.92 -5.97
CA ALA A 165 1.68 -31.66 -4.76
C ALA A 165 0.94 -32.94 -5.16
N SER A 166 1.44 -34.08 -4.69
CA SER A 166 0.78 -35.36 -4.93
C SER A 166 -0.68 -35.27 -4.45
N PRO A 167 -1.63 -36.03 -5.02
CA PRO A 167 -3.04 -36.00 -4.57
C PRO A 167 -3.21 -36.20 -3.06
N ALA A 168 -2.26 -36.88 -2.41
CA ALA A 168 -2.19 -37.07 -0.95
C ALA A 168 -1.75 -35.82 -0.18
N GLN A 169 -0.88 -34.97 -0.74
CA GLN A 169 -0.46 -33.68 -0.15
C GLN A 169 -1.53 -32.59 -0.31
N LEU A 170 -2.31 -32.64 -1.39
CA LEU A 170 -3.49 -31.79 -1.59
C LEU A 170 -4.66 -32.18 -0.65
N ALA A 171 -4.67 -33.43 -0.17
CA ALA A 171 -5.66 -33.94 0.79
C ALA A 171 -5.22 -33.81 2.25
N ALA A 172 -3.98 -33.37 2.52
CA ALA A 172 -3.52 -33.10 3.87
C ALA A 172 -4.18 -31.81 4.38
N PRO A 173 -4.76 -31.79 5.59
CA PRO A 173 -5.30 -30.57 6.16
C PRO A 173 -4.15 -29.55 6.31
N SER A 174 -4.27 -28.40 5.64
CA SER A 174 -3.37 -27.27 5.85
C SER A 174 -3.40 -26.85 7.31
N ASP A 175 -2.24 -26.47 7.87
CA ASP A 175 -2.16 -25.93 9.22
C ASP A 175 -2.83 -24.54 9.25
N PRO A 176 -4.01 -24.38 9.91
CA PRO A 176 -4.74 -23.12 9.91
C PRO A 176 -3.94 -21.97 10.51
N ALA A 177 -3.00 -22.25 11.41
CA ALA A 177 -2.15 -21.23 12.00
C ALA A 177 -1.09 -20.72 11.01
N ALA A 178 -0.48 -21.63 10.23
CA ALA A 178 0.47 -21.26 9.18
C ALA A 178 -0.22 -20.45 8.06
N ASP A 179 -1.41 -20.87 7.64
CA ASP A 179 -2.22 -20.16 6.64
C ASP A 179 -2.59 -18.74 7.11
N LEU A 180 -3.04 -18.59 8.37
CA LEU A 180 -3.39 -17.29 8.93
C LEU A 180 -2.18 -16.35 9.00
N GLN A 181 -0.99 -16.87 9.34
CA GLN A 181 0.24 -16.09 9.36
C GLN A 181 0.70 -15.69 7.95
N ALA A 182 0.53 -16.57 6.95
CA ALA A 182 0.79 -16.26 5.55
C ALA A 182 -0.14 -15.15 5.05
N HIS A 183 -1.45 -15.27 5.32
CA HIS A 183 -2.43 -14.23 5.00
C HIS A 183 -2.10 -12.90 5.68
N ARG A 184 -1.73 -12.91 6.96
CA ARG A 184 -1.31 -11.69 7.68
C ARG A 184 -0.14 -11.00 7.00
N THR A 185 0.88 -11.78 6.63
CA THR A 185 2.10 -11.28 5.98
C THR A 185 1.78 -10.69 4.61
N GLN A 186 0.96 -11.38 3.81
CA GLN A 186 0.50 -10.89 2.51
C GLN A 186 -0.31 -9.59 2.66
N LEU A 187 -1.26 -9.54 3.59
CA LEU A 187 -2.07 -8.34 3.83
C LEU A 187 -1.21 -7.15 4.28
N GLN A 188 -0.27 -7.38 5.19
CA GLN A 188 0.67 -6.34 5.64
C GLN A 188 1.49 -5.80 4.47
N PHE A 189 1.95 -6.68 3.58
CA PHE A 189 2.66 -6.26 2.37
C PHE A 189 1.76 -5.42 1.45
N THR A 190 0.55 -5.90 1.13
CA THR A 190 -0.41 -5.14 0.30
C THR A 190 -0.71 -3.76 0.89
N ILE A 191 -1.01 -3.67 2.18
CA ILE A 191 -1.32 -2.41 2.88
C ILE A 191 -0.12 -1.46 2.82
N ALA A 192 1.10 -1.98 2.98
CA ALA A 192 2.30 -1.18 2.90
C ALA A 192 2.58 -0.64 1.49
N MET A 193 2.30 -1.44 0.45
CA MET A 193 2.39 -0.99 -0.94
C MET A 193 1.37 0.11 -1.24
N THR A 194 0.12 -0.07 -0.81
CA THR A 194 -0.93 0.96 -0.94
C THR A 194 -0.61 2.24 -0.14
N SER A 195 0.09 2.12 0.98
CA SER A 195 0.51 3.28 1.79
C SER A 195 1.44 4.24 1.04
N ILE A 196 2.15 3.76 0.01
CA ILE A 196 2.96 4.60 -0.88
C ILE A 196 2.06 5.57 -1.66
N SER A 197 0.99 5.06 -2.28
CA SER A 197 0.03 5.87 -3.04
C SER A 197 -0.62 6.93 -2.15
N VAL A 198 -1.05 6.55 -0.94
CA VAL A 198 -1.67 7.50 -0.01
C VAL A 198 -0.69 8.60 0.44
N LEU A 199 0.57 8.26 0.76
CA LEU A 199 1.58 9.29 1.03
C LEU A 199 1.82 10.20 -0.18
N ARG A 200 1.84 9.63 -1.39
CA ARG A 200 1.97 10.40 -2.63
C ARG A 200 0.82 11.41 -2.76
N TYR A 201 -0.43 10.99 -2.59
CA TYR A 201 -1.60 11.90 -2.64
C TYR A 201 -1.54 12.98 -1.57
N ILE A 202 -1.13 12.63 -0.35
CA ILE A 202 -0.94 13.62 0.72
C ILE A 202 0.07 14.69 0.30
N THR A 203 1.21 14.29 -0.26
CA THR A 203 2.26 15.24 -0.67
C THR A 203 1.88 16.13 -1.85
N GLU A 204 0.89 15.74 -2.66
CA GLU A 204 0.39 16.59 -3.75
C GLU A 204 -0.30 17.87 -3.25
N CYS A 205 -0.79 17.88 -2.01
CA CYS A 205 -1.37 19.08 -1.42
C CYS A 205 -0.35 20.20 -1.18
N GLY A 206 0.95 19.91 -1.22
CA GLY A 206 2.01 20.92 -1.18
C GLY A 206 1.88 21.91 0.00
N GLU A 207 1.82 23.20 -0.32
CA GLU A 207 1.66 24.28 0.65
C GLU A 207 0.33 24.25 1.44
N ALA A 208 -0.71 23.59 0.92
CA ALA A 208 -1.99 23.46 1.62
C ALA A 208 -1.93 22.47 2.80
N LEU A 209 -0.85 21.66 2.91
CA LEU A 209 -0.68 20.77 4.04
C LEU A 209 -0.43 21.54 5.34
N PRO A 210 -1.15 21.22 6.44
CA PRO A 210 -0.87 21.78 7.75
C PRO A 210 0.57 21.54 8.20
N LEU A 211 1.15 22.49 8.95
CA LEU A 211 2.53 22.38 9.44
C LEU A 211 2.80 21.08 10.24
N GLY A 212 1.82 20.63 11.03
CA GLY A 212 1.92 19.36 11.77
C GLY A 212 2.11 18.15 10.85
N ALA A 213 1.43 18.13 9.70
CA ALA A 213 1.56 17.08 8.69
C ALA A 213 2.95 17.11 8.04
N GLN A 214 3.44 18.31 7.66
CA GLN A 214 4.78 18.48 7.12
C GLN A 214 5.87 18.01 8.10
N GLN A 215 5.73 18.31 9.40
CA GLN A 215 6.68 17.88 10.42
C GLN A 215 6.73 16.34 10.55
N ARG A 216 5.60 15.64 10.37
CA ARG A 216 5.59 14.16 10.36
C ARG A 216 6.35 13.61 9.15
N LEU A 217 6.15 14.18 7.96
CA LEU A 217 6.81 13.75 6.73
C LEU A 217 8.35 13.88 6.81
N PHE A 218 8.86 15.03 7.24
CA PHE A 218 10.30 15.33 7.16
C PHE A 218 11.06 15.16 8.48
N GLY A 219 10.42 15.48 9.60
CA GLY A 219 11.08 15.52 10.91
C GLY A 219 11.01 14.19 11.65
N HIS A 220 9.85 13.54 11.63
CA HIS A 220 9.64 12.30 12.39
C HIS A 220 10.00 11.04 11.59
N HIS A 221 9.49 10.91 10.36
CA HIS A 221 9.63 9.68 9.57
C HIS A 221 10.74 9.72 8.51
N ASP A 222 11.21 10.91 8.14
CA ASP A 222 12.12 11.10 7.01
C ASP A 222 11.65 10.31 5.76
N VAL A 223 10.41 10.59 5.35
CA VAL A 223 9.77 9.93 4.21
C VAL A 223 10.62 10.02 2.93
N PRO A 224 11.33 11.13 2.62
CA PRO A 224 12.24 11.17 1.48
C PRO A 224 13.31 10.08 1.54
N ALA A 225 13.99 9.89 2.67
CA ALA A 225 14.98 8.83 2.82
C ALA A 225 14.35 7.44 2.65
N ALA A 226 13.21 7.19 3.28
CA ALA A 226 12.49 5.92 3.15
C ALA A 226 12.11 5.61 1.69
N ALA A 227 11.63 6.61 0.93
CA ALA A 227 11.27 6.47 -0.47
C ALA A 227 12.50 6.27 -1.38
N ILE A 228 13.64 6.89 -1.08
CA ILE A 228 14.91 6.62 -1.79
C ILE A 228 15.34 5.17 -1.59
N TYR A 229 15.26 4.65 -0.36
CA TYR A 229 15.55 3.23 -0.11
C TYR A 229 14.61 2.30 -0.87
N LEU A 230 13.34 2.66 -1.02
CA LEU A 230 12.39 1.89 -1.82
C LEU A 230 12.81 1.79 -3.30
N ILE A 231 13.29 2.88 -3.89
CA ILE A 231 13.78 2.87 -5.28
C ILE A 231 14.93 1.86 -5.45
N HIS A 232 15.88 1.85 -4.51
CA HIS A 232 17.02 0.92 -4.56
C HIS A 232 16.62 -0.53 -4.28
N ASN A 233 15.70 -0.76 -3.33
CA ASN A 233 15.29 -2.10 -2.91
C ASN A 233 14.22 -2.73 -3.82
N ALA A 234 13.45 -1.90 -4.54
CA ALA A 234 12.33 -2.25 -5.42
C ALA A 234 11.45 -3.40 -4.87
N PRO A 235 10.76 -3.23 -3.73
CA PRO A 235 9.97 -4.31 -3.13
C PRO A 235 8.83 -4.82 -4.03
N TRP A 236 8.36 -4.03 -5.01
CA TRP A 236 7.38 -4.47 -6.02
C TRP A 236 7.93 -5.47 -7.03
N ILE A 237 9.23 -5.77 -7.05
CA ILE A 237 9.82 -6.79 -7.93
C ILE A 237 10.32 -7.97 -7.09
N ARG A 238 10.03 -9.19 -7.54
CA ARG A 238 10.63 -10.40 -7.00
C ARG A 238 11.03 -11.37 -8.11
N ARG A 239 11.94 -12.28 -7.79
CA ARG A 239 12.38 -13.36 -8.68
C ARG A 239 11.80 -14.67 -8.19
N ARG A 240 10.93 -15.30 -8.98
CA ARG A 240 10.45 -16.67 -8.75
C ARG A 240 11.41 -17.65 -9.42
N VAL A 241 11.88 -18.64 -8.69
CA VAL A 241 12.62 -19.77 -9.25
C VAL A 241 11.65 -20.93 -9.34
N SER A 242 11.35 -21.40 -10.55
CA SER A 242 10.52 -22.60 -10.71
C SER A 242 11.39 -23.85 -10.51
N THR A 243 10.90 -24.78 -9.70
CA THR A 243 11.44 -26.15 -9.56
C THR A 243 10.67 -27.16 -10.40
N ASP A 244 9.67 -26.73 -11.18
CA ASP A 244 8.83 -27.65 -11.94
C ASP A 244 9.58 -28.23 -13.15
N ALA A 245 9.71 -29.57 -13.15
CA ALA A 245 10.23 -30.38 -14.26
C ALA A 245 9.35 -30.36 -15.53
N LYS A 246 8.30 -29.51 -15.57
CA LYS A 246 7.36 -29.33 -16.69
C LYS A 246 7.48 -27.97 -17.37
N ALA A 247 8.55 -27.20 -17.13
CA ALA A 247 8.91 -26.12 -18.04
C ALA A 247 9.17 -26.71 -19.43
N ALA A 248 8.65 -26.07 -20.49
CA ALA A 248 8.61 -26.58 -21.86
C ALA A 248 9.98 -26.61 -22.57
N SER A 249 11.00 -27.20 -21.93
CA SER A 249 12.27 -27.53 -22.55
C SER A 249 12.95 -28.71 -21.82
N PRO A 250 13.28 -29.81 -22.52
CA PRO A 250 13.93 -30.98 -21.92
C PRO A 250 15.45 -30.77 -21.86
N ALA A 251 15.90 -29.77 -21.10
CA ALA A 251 17.32 -29.59 -20.79
C ALA A 251 17.53 -29.74 -19.27
N PRO A 252 18.10 -30.85 -18.78
CA PRO A 252 18.31 -31.06 -17.37
C PRO A 252 19.28 -30.00 -16.82
N GLY A 253 18.84 -29.22 -15.83
CA GLY A 253 19.72 -28.35 -15.02
C GLY A 253 19.52 -26.84 -15.14
N ARG A 254 18.64 -26.32 -16.01
CA ARG A 254 18.40 -24.86 -16.10
C ARG A 254 17.24 -24.45 -15.18
N ARG A 255 17.56 -23.87 -14.01
CA ARG A 255 16.58 -23.16 -13.17
C ARG A 255 16.12 -21.92 -13.92
N GLU A 256 14.98 -22.00 -14.58
CA GLU A 256 14.36 -20.83 -15.20
C GLU A 256 13.76 -19.97 -14.09
N ALA A 257 14.21 -18.72 -14.03
CA ALA A 257 13.76 -17.79 -13.02
C ALA A 257 12.92 -16.70 -13.68
N THR A 258 11.65 -16.67 -13.32
CA THR A 258 10.68 -15.70 -13.80
C THR A 258 10.69 -14.48 -12.89
N LEU A 259 10.73 -13.28 -13.45
CA LEU A 259 10.50 -12.06 -12.69
C LEU A 259 9.01 -11.85 -12.51
N GLU A 260 8.60 -11.42 -11.32
CA GLU A 260 7.22 -11.05 -11.02
C GLU A 260 7.18 -9.61 -10.50
N ARG A 261 6.12 -8.90 -10.83
CA ARG A 261 5.81 -7.55 -10.35
C ARG A 261 4.54 -7.58 -9.51
N PHE A 262 4.55 -6.82 -8.42
CA PHE A 262 3.37 -6.65 -7.59
C PHE A 262 2.47 -5.55 -8.15
N ASN A 263 1.25 -5.92 -8.54
CA ASN A 263 0.23 -5.02 -9.05
C ASN A 263 -1.10 -5.34 -8.34
N GLU A 264 -1.77 -4.32 -7.80
CA GLU A 264 -3.16 -4.43 -7.30
C GLU A 264 -3.40 -5.62 -6.34
N GLY A 265 -2.49 -5.83 -5.39
CA GLY A 265 -2.63 -6.89 -4.37
C GLY A 265 -2.14 -8.27 -4.80
N ARG A 266 -1.68 -8.43 -6.04
CA ARG A 266 -1.21 -9.72 -6.60
C ARG A 266 0.14 -9.62 -7.26
N TRP A 267 0.83 -10.76 -7.32
CA TRP A 267 2.08 -10.91 -8.06
C TRP A 267 1.78 -11.43 -9.47
N GLU A 268 2.29 -10.73 -10.48
CA GLU A 268 2.08 -11.03 -11.89
C GLU A 268 3.43 -11.31 -12.56
N ALA A 269 3.51 -12.36 -13.38
CA ALA A 269 4.72 -12.66 -14.14
C ALA A 269 5.02 -11.57 -15.17
N LEU A 270 6.27 -11.13 -15.25
CA LEU A 270 6.73 -10.17 -16.23
C LEU A 270 7.21 -10.88 -17.49
N ALA A 271 6.64 -10.47 -18.63
CA ALA A 271 7.21 -10.79 -19.93
C ALA A 271 8.56 -10.07 -20.09
N HIS A 272 9.44 -10.62 -20.93
CA HIS A 272 10.77 -10.05 -21.15
C HIS A 272 10.72 -8.57 -21.59
N ASP A 273 9.75 -8.19 -22.42
CA ASP A 273 9.59 -6.82 -22.93
C ASP A 273 9.03 -5.84 -21.90
N ASP A 274 8.41 -6.32 -20.82
CA ASP A 274 7.82 -5.51 -19.75
C ASP A 274 8.79 -5.27 -18.58
N VAL A 275 9.92 -5.98 -18.55
CA VAL A 275 10.97 -5.80 -17.53
C VAL A 275 11.45 -4.34 -17.45
N PRO A 276 11.81 -3.67 -18.56
CA PRO A 276 12.27 -2.27 -18.48
C PRO A 276 11.12 -1.27 -18.27
N ARG A 277 9.85 -1.68 -18.40
CA ARG A 277 8.72 -0.76 -18.24
C ARG A 277 8.51 -0.39 -16.78
N LEU A 278 8.20 0.88 -16.54
CA LEU A 278 7.91 1.44 -15.24
C LEU A 278 6.64 0.80 -14.65
N GLY A 279 6.75 0.23 -13.46
CA GLY A 279 5.59 -0.30 -12.74
C GLY A 279 4.70 0.81 -12.16
N LYS A 280 3.42 0.52 -11.89
CA LYS A 280 2.51 1.49 -11.25
C LYS A 280 3.05 1.97 -9.90
N THR A 281 3.45 1.04 -9.03
CA THR A 281 4.00 1.37 -7.71
C THR A 281 5.32 2.14 -7.81
N GLU A 282 6.18 1.77 -8.75
CA GLU A 282 7.44 2.48 -8.98
C GLU A 282 7.19 3.94 -9.38
N ALA A 283 6.23 4.18 -10.27
CA ALA A 283 5.79 5.52 -10.63
C ALA A 283 5.27 6.30 -9.41
N GLN A 284 4.53 5.66 -8.50
CA GLN A 284 4.08 6.30 -7.26
C GLN A 284 5.26 6.72 -6.37
N VAL A 285 6.31 5.91 -6.23
CA VAL A 285 7.50 6.27 -5.44
C VAL A 285 8.25 7.44 -6.08
N TRP A 286 8.41 7.43 -7.40
CA TRP A 286 9.05 8.54 -8.12
C TRP A 286 8.28 9.85 -8.00
N LEU A 287 6.95 9.80 -8.11
CA LEU A 287 6.09 10.97 -7.95
C LEU A 287 6.05 11.46 -6.49
N LEU A 288 6.09 10.55 -5.52
CA LEU A 288 6.26 10.88 -4.11
C LEU A 288 7.58 11.64 -3.88
N LEU A 289 8.69 11.14 -4.41
CA LEU A 289 10.00 11.82 -4.32
C LEU A 289 10.00 13.17 -5.03
N TYR A 290 9.38 13.25 -6.21
CA TYR A 290 9.21 14.51 -6.94
C TYR A 290 8.53 15.56 -6.06
N ASN A 291 7.38 15.22 -5.45
CA ASN A 291 6.66 16.15 -4.57
C ASN A 291 7.50 16.54 -3.35
N LEU A 292 8.05 15.56 -2.63
CA LEU A 292 8.79 15.79 -1.39
C LEU A 292 10.05 16.64 -1.57
N LEU A 293 10.75 16.51 -2.70
CA LEU A 293 12.05 17.16 -2.92
C LEU A 293 11.96 18.45 -3.75
N LEU A 294 10.91 18.63 -4.57
CA LEU A 294 10.81 19.76 -5.49
C LEU A 294 9.73 20.78 -5.13
N GLU A 295 8.82 20.45 -4.23
CA GLU A 295 7.82 21.39 -3.74
C GLU A 295 8.49 22.46 -2.86
N PRO A 296 8.42 23.76 -3.22
CA PRO A 296 9.12 24.81 -2.48
C PRO A 296 8.78 24.86 -1.00
N ALA A 297 7.51 24.64 -0.64
CA ALA A 297 7.07 24.58 0.75
C ALA A 297 7.83 23.50 1.55
N PHE A 298 8.11 22.36 0.93
CA PHE A 298 8.78 21.22 1.54
C PHE A 298 10.30 21.38 1.59
N GLN A 299 10.91 22.00 0.57
CA GLN A 299 12.36 22.25 0.54
C GLN A 299 12.83 23.06 1.76
N THR A 300 12.05 24.04 2.20
CA THR A 300 12.38 24.84 3.40
C THR A 300 12.34 24.03 4.71
N ARG A 301 11.71 22.85 4.69
CA ARG A 301 11.50 21.97 5.86
C ARG A 301 12.39 20.74 5.86
N TYR A 302 13.08 20.45 4.77
CA TYR A 302 13.96 19.30 4.64
C TYR A 302 15.44 19.71 4.74
N PRO A 303 16.01 19.80 5.96
CA PRO A 303 17.40 20.20 6.10
C PRO A 303 18.35 19.16 5.51
N PHE A 304 19.35 19.64 4.76
CA PHE A 304 20.41 18.82 4.19
C PHE A 304 21.47 18.50 5.24
N THR A 305 21.36 17.32 5.83
CA THR A 305 22.45 16.69 6.60
C THR A 305 23.34 15.88 5.67
N ALA A 306 24.58 15.56 6.08
CA ALA A 306 25.47 14.71 5.28
C ALA A 306 24.84 13.35 4.91
N PHE A 307 24.00 12.81 5.79
CA PHE A 307 23.21 11.61 5.53
C PHE A 307 22.21 11.82 4.39
N ARG A 308 21.40 12.88 4.45
CA ARG A 308 20.36 13.16 3.46
C ARG A 308 20.92 13.53 2.10
N VAL A 309 22.00 14.31 2.07
CA VAL A 309 22.75 14.62 0.84
C VAL A 309 23.17 13.33 0.15
N ARG A 310 23.82 12.41 0.87
CA ARG A 310 24.24 11.11 0.32
C ARG A 310 23.08 10.31 -0.25
N HIS A 311 21.94 10.27 0.44
CA HIS A 311 20.75 9.56 -0.04
C HIS A 311 20.21 10.19 -1.32
N VAL A 312 20.04 11.51 -1.34
CA VAL A 312 19.55 12.21 -2.54
C VAL A 312 20.49 12.00 -3.71
N MET A 313 21.81 12.08 -3.50
CA MET A 313 22.81 11.83 -4.55
C MET A 313 22.80 10.39 -5.06
N SER A 314 22.46 9.40 -4.22
CA SER A 314 22.34 8.01 -4.68
C SER A 314 21.28 7.79 -5.76
N LEU A 315 20.34 8.72 -5.93
CA LEU A 315 19.36 8.66 -7.01
C LEU A 315 20.00 8.81 -8.40
N SER A 316 21.19 9.41 -8.50
CA SER A 316 21.91 9.54 -9.77
C SER A 316 22.19 8.19 -10.44
N ASP A 317 22.35 7.12 -9.65
CA ASP A 317 22.68 5.78 -10.15
C ASP A 317 21.49 5.05 -10.76
N VAL A 318 20.26 5.53 -10.52
CA VAL A 318 19.01 4.83 -10.86
C VAL A 318 18.17 5.58 -11.91
N PHE A 319 18.59 6.76 -12.36
CA PHE A 319 17.95 7.43 -13.50
C PHE A 319 18.27 6.71 -14.80
N THR A 320 17.24 6.15 -15.46
CA THR A 320 17.38 5.43 -16.72
C THR A 320 16.74 6.22 -17.88
N ALA A 321 17.16 5.92 -19.11
CA ALA A 321 16.52 6.49 -20.31
C ALA A 321 15.04 6.12 -20.38
N THR A 322 14.67 4.88 -20.01
CA THR A 322 13.28 4.42 -19.99
C THR A 322 12.43 5.17 -18.96
N LEU A 323 13.00 5.46 -17.78
CA LEU A 323 12.32 6.27 -16.77
C LEU A 323 12.02 7.69 -17.29
N ARG A 324 12.97 8.32 -18.00
CA ARG A 324 12.75 9.65 -18.61
C ARG A 324 11.67 9.63 -19.69
N ASP A 325 11.68 8.60 -20.54
CA ASP A 325 10.69 8.44 -21.61
C ASP A 325 9.26 8.24 -21.05
N GLN A 326 9.12 7.40 -20.01
CA GLN A 326 7.82 7.06 -19.44
C GLN A 326 7.33 8.03 -18.36
N LEU A 327 8.22 8.78 -17.73
CA LEU A 327 7.89 9.78 -16.71
C LEU A 327 8.69 11.08 -16.92
N PRO A 328 8.38 11.88 -17.95
CA PRO A 328 9.18 13.06 -18.33
C PRO A 328 9.35 14.11 -17.23
N VAL A 329 8.38 14.21 -16.30
CA VAL A 329 8.45 15.13 -15.15
C VAL A 329 9.68 14.90 -14.27
N ILE A 330 10.29 13.71 -14.32
CA ILE A 330 11.42 13.33 -13.50
C ILE A 330 12.73 14.05 -13.87
N GLU A 331 12.83 14.63 -15.07
CA GLU A 331 14.02 15.40 -15.47
C GLU A 331 14.28 16.59 -14.55
N ARG A 332 13.23 17.17 -13.96
CA ARG A 332 13.37 18.23 -12.96
C ARG A 332 13.99 17.68 -11.67
N LEU A 333 13.63 16.45 -11.27
CA LEU A 333 14.23 15.80 -10.11
C LEU A 333 15.69 15.43 -10.37
N GLU A 334 16.01 14.90 -11.55
CA GLU A 334 17.40 14.59 -11.94
C GLU A 334 18.29 15.85 -11.90
N ARG A 335 17.80 16.97 -12.45
CA ARG A 335 18.51 18.26 -12.35
C ARG A 335 18.70 18.73 -10.91
N TYR A 336 17.70 18.54 -10.06
CA TYR A 336 17.81 18.89 -8.64
C TYR A 336 18.84 18.03 -7.91
N VAL A 337 18.85 16.71 -8.16
CA VAL A 337 19.86 15.81 -7.59
C VAL A 337 21.28 16.23 -8.04
N ALA A 338 21.45 16.61 -9.31
CA ALA A 338 22.73 17.12 -9.80
C ALA A 338 23.13 18.45 -9.13
N GLN A 339 22.18 19.34 -8.84
CA GLN A 339 22.45 20.58 -8.10
C GLN A 339 22.90 20.30 -6.67
N VAL A 340 22.26 19.36 -5.97
CA VAL A 340 22.64 18.96 -4.61
C VAL A 340 24.08 18.44 -4.59
N ALA A 341 24.50 17.67 -5.60
CA ALA A 341 25.88 17.17 -5.75
C ALA A 341 26.93 18.26 -6.02
N ILE A 342 26.52 19.45 -6.49
CA ILE A 342 27.42 20.59 -6.71
C ILE A 342 27.51 21.48 -5.46
N LEU A 343 26.41 21.58 -4.71
CA LEU A 343 26.28 22.48 -3.56
C LEU A 343 26.83 21.90 -2.25
N HIS A 344 27.01 20.58 -2.18
CA HIS A 344 27.46 19.83 -1.01
C HIS A 344 28.53 18.82 -1.38
#